data_AF-A0A9C8DZ58-F1
#
_entry.id   AF-A0A9C8DZ58-F1
#
_cell.length_a   1.000
_cell.length_b   1.000
_cell.length_c   1.000
_cell.angle_alpha   90.00
_cell.angle_beta   90.00
_cell.angle_gamma   90.00
#
_symmetry.space_group_name_H-M   'P 1'
#
loop_
_entity.id
_entity.type
_entity.pdbx_description
1 polymer ?
#
loop_
_entity_poly.entity_id
_entity_poly.type
_entity_poly.pdbx_seq_one_letter_code
_entity_poly.pdbx_strand_id
1 'polypeptide(L)'
;MNKSTRERSIYMTKNKYPPALISGLIVGLLAMFLFTGIVSAAPNTQGDDPPEEILSDNDCVKCHRRVAGDWSPSPHAHAYDDPVFQEQWIGLGSQNTCLACHTTNYISSTGEYETEGVSCKSCHGTVTTNHPDQVVPTIVDTYYCGSCHTTTLSEWRSTGHASSDVDCMDCHNPHSQKPLFDDPDDLCINCHKDSMGDYLNNLHVQQDIGCVDCHALVIPPDVAPEDGIVPTGHGFTISPQTCVACHTDALHAGFTLPGYENGAANANTFHTSTEEEGSTEGAQPLTDTDQASNLTDSQRIQTLETTLASSRVSNLFQGAMIGLVLGGSTAWFVGQNLHGRSNE
;
A
#
# COMPACT_ATOMS: atom_id res chain seq x y z
N MET A 1 -36.28 24.54 95.77
CA MET A 1 -36.05 23.11 96.04
C MET A 1 -36.73 22.30 94.93
N ASN A 2 -36.05 21.28 94.40
CA ASN A 2 -36.41 20.35 93.30
C ASN A 2 -36.45 20.93 91.87
N LYS A 3 -35.43 20.65 91.04
CA LYS A 3 -35.11 19.43 90.22
C LYS A 3 -35.83 19.48 88.86
N SER A 4 -35.05 19.71 87.79
CA SER A 4 -34.73 18.72 86.73
C SER A 4 -35.98 18.25 85.98
N THR A 5 -36.14 18.39 84.66
CA THR A 5 -35.23 18.01 83.58
C THR A 5 -35.80 18.57 82.27
N ARG A 6 -34.91 18.91 81.33
CA ARG A 6 -35.21 19.49 80.01
C ARG A 6 -35.35 18.33 79.01
N GLU A 7 -36.49 18.12 78.37
CA GLU A 7 -36.56 17.31 77.14
C GLU A 7 -37.51 17.94 76.11
N ARG A 8 -37.00 18.02 74.88
CA ARG A 8 -37.55 18.73 73.72
C ARG A 8 -38.67 17.92 73.08
N SER A 9 -39.77 18.60 72.79
CA SER A 9 -40.83 18.13 71.90
C SER A 9 -40.35 18.14 70.44
N ILE A 10 -40.66 17.04 69.74
CA ILE A 10 -40.33 16.72 68.35
C ILE A 10 -41.17 17.59 67.42
N TYR A 11 -40.52 18.43 66.60
CA TYR A 11 -41.17 19.13 65.48
C TYR A 11 -40.88 18.42 64.16
N MET A 12 -41.97 18.12 63.44
CA MET A 12 -42.02 17.72 62.05
C MET A 12 -41.29 18.72 61.14
N THR A 13 -40.61 18.23 60.10
CA THR A 13 -40.56 18.94 58.81
C THR A 13 -40.78 17.96 57.66
N LYS A 14 -41.88 18.16 56.93
CA LYS A 14 -42.16 17.55 55.62
C LYS A 14 -41.05 17.95 54.64
N ASN A 15 -40.43 16.95 54.00
CA ASN A 15 -39.52 17.13 52.87
C ASN A 15 -40.18 17.99 51.78
N LYS A 16 -39.64 19.19 51.58
CA LYS A 16 -39.86 20.02 50.39
C LYS A 16 -38.79 19.65 49.37
N TYR A 17 -39.15 18.95 48.31
CA TYR A 17 -38.34 18.98 47.08
C TYR A 17 -38.46 20.39 46.47
N PRO A 18 -37.35 21.04 46.07
CA PRO A 18 -37.40 22.39 45.55
C PRO A 18 -38.15 22.41 44.20
N PRO A 19 -39.01 23.40 43.95
CA PRO A 19 -39.87 23.49 42.75
C PRO A 19 -39.09 23.51 41.42
N ALA A 20 -37.78 23.76 41.45
CA ALA A 20 -36.90 23.70 40.28
C ALA A 20 -36.71 22.28 39.71
N LEU A 21 -36.76 21.24 40.56
CA LEU A 21 -36.57 19.85 40.12
C LEU A 21 -37.79 19.31 39.36
N ILE A 22 -39.00 19.77 39.70
CA ILE A 22 -40.24 19.36 39.03
C ILE A 22 -40.36 20.05 37.66
N SER A 23 -39.97 21.32 37.59
CA SER A 23 -39.96 22.08 36.32
C SER A 23 -38.96 21.51 35.31
N GLY A 24 -37.77 21.10 35.76
CA GLY A 24 -36.78 20.46 34.89
C GLY A 24 -37.24 19.12 34.33
N LEU A 25 -37.98 18.33 35.12
CA LEU A 25 -38.46 17.01 34.70
C LEU A 25 -39.62 17.10 33.70
N ILE A 26 -40.47 18.13 33.81
CA ILE A 26 -41.56 18.40 32.86
C ILE A 26 -41.01 18.90 31.51
N VAL A 27 -40.01 19.79 31.52
CA VAL A 27 -39.36 20.27 30.29
C VAL A 27 -38.60 19.12 29.60
N GLY A 28 -37.94 18.25 30.36
CA GLY A 28 -37.28 17.06 29.83
C GLY A 28 -38.26 16.08 29.17
N LEU A 29 -39.42 15.84 29.80
CA LEU A 29 -40.45 14.95 29.23
C LEU A 29 -41.15 15.55 28.01
N LEU A 30 -41.38 16.87 27.97
CA LEU A 30 -41.93 17.55 26.80
C LEU A 30 -40.95 17.55 25.61
N ALA A 31 -39.65 17.73 25.86
CA ALA A 31 -38.62 17.60 24.83
C ALA A 31 -38.55 16.16 24.29
N MET A 32 -38.67 15.16 25.15
CA MET A 32 -38.68 13.76 24.75
C MET A 32 -39.92 13.39 23.90
N PHE A 33 -41.08 14.00 24.17
CA PHE A 33 -42.30 13.81 23.38
C PHE A 33 -42.28 14.54 22.03
N LEU A 34 -41.57 15.67 21.93
CA LEU A 34 -41.37 16.39 20.67
C LEU A 34 -40.41 15.65 19.72
N PHE A 35 -39.49 14.84 20.23
CA PHE A 35 -38.56 14.04 19.42
C PHE A 35 -39.11 12.67 18.98
N THR A 36 -40.17 12.14 19.60
CA THR A 36 -40.77 10.85 19.21
C THR A 36 -41.95 10.98 18.22
N GLY A 37 -42.24 12.20 17.76
CA GLY A 37 -43.40 12.52 16.91
C GLY A 37 -43.18 12.45 15.39
N ILE A 38 -42.00 12.06 14.90
CA ILE A 38 -41.81 11.76 13.46
C ILE A 38 -41.82 10.24 13.30
N VAL A 39 -43.02 9.67 13.38
CA VAL A 39 -43.28 8.38 12.73
C VAL A 39 -43.07 8.63 11.25
N SER A 40 -41.99 8.05 10.73
CA SER A 40 -41.70 7.97 9.31
C SER A 40 -42.97 7.54 8.59
N ALA A 41 -43.50 8.40 7.71
CA ALA A 41 -44.36 7.92 6.64
C ALA A 41 -43.49 6.95 5.84
N ALA A 42 -43.75 5.65 5.99
CA ALA A 42 -43.10 4.63 5.20
C ALA A 42 -43.21 5.06 3.72
N PRO A 43 -42.10 5.06 2.96
CA PRO A 43 -42.21 5.32 1.54
C PRO A 43 -43.18 4.30 0.96
N ASN A 44 -44.14 4.76 0.15
CA ASN A 44 -44.94 3.90 -0.68
C ASN A 44 -43.98 2.98 -1.43
N THR A 45 -43.99 1.68 -1.12
CA THR A 45 -43.35 0.64 -1.91
C THR A 45 -44.03 0.64 -3.28
N GLN A 46 -43.44 1.37 -4.21
CA GLN A 46 -43.68 1.19 -5.63
C GLN A 46 -43.24 -0.22 -6.01
N GLY A 47 -44.14 -0.93 -6.69
CA GLY A 47 -43.80 -2.01 -7.61
C GLY A 47 -43.45 -3.34 -6.98
N ASP A 48 -44.31 -4.34 -7.20
CA ASP A 48 -43.91 -5.74 -7.29
C ASP A 48 -42.99 -5.94 -8.50
N ASP A 49 -41.80 -5.33 -8.50
CA ASP A 49 -40.75 -5.73 -9.43
C ASP A 49 -40.30 -7.14 -9.00
N PRO A 50 -40.21 -8.10 -9.95
CA PRO A 50 -39.71 -9.43 -9.63
C PRO A 50 -38.31 -9.30 -8.99
N PRO A 51 -37.94 -10.19 -8.06
CA PRO A 51 -36.63 -10.15 -7.42
C PRO A 51 -35.56 -10.03 -8.50
N GLU A 52 -34.76 -8.98 -8.44
CA GLU A 52 -33.70 -8.77 -9.42
C GLU A 52 -32.76 -9.99 -9.42
N GLU A 53 -32.60 -10.60 -10.58
CA GLU A 53 -31.75 -11.78 -10.74
C GLU A 53 -30.29 -11.35 -10.65
N ILE A 54 -29.54 -12.00 -9.74
CA ILE A 54 -28.10 -11.81 -9.60
C ILE A 54 -27.43 -12.49 -10.80
N LEU A 55 -26.66 -11.70 -11.56
CA LEU A 55 -25.92 -12.20 -12.71
C LEU A 55 -24.76 -13.10 -12.27
N SER A 56 -24.54 -14.19 -12.99
CA SER A 56 -23.29 -14.95 -12.93
C SER A 56 -22.22 -14.33 -13.84
N ASP A 57 -20.95 -14.72 -13.69
CA ASP A 57 -19.89 -14.24 -14.59
C ASP A 57 -20.18 -14.57 -16.06
N ASN A 58 -20.77 -15.75 -16.32
CA ASN A 58 -21.19 -16.15 -17.65
C ASN A 58 -22.29 -15.27 -18.24
N ASP A 59 -23.07 -14.58 -17.41
CA ASP A 59 -24.08 -13.63 -17.88
C ASP A 59 -23.44 -12.30 -18.30
N CYS A 60 -22.43 -11.83 -17.56
CA CYS A 60 -21.66 -10.62 -17.91
C CYS A 60 -21.10 -10.72 -19.34
N VAL A 61 -20.53 -11.88 -19.71
CA VAL A 61 -19.91 -12.11 -21.04
C VAL A 61 -20.91 -11.97 -22.19
N LYS A 62 -22.21 -12.23 -21.97
CA LYS A 62 -23.23 -12.15 -23.04
C LYS A 62 -23.39 -10.72 -23.57
N CYS A 63 -23.25 -9.72 -22.68
CA CYS A 63 -23.39 -8.30 -22.98
C CYS A 63 -22.01 -7.60 -23.10
N HIS A 64 -21.07 -7.88 -22.20
CA HIS A 64 -19.75 -7.23 -22.14
C HIS A 64 -18.66 -7.99 -22.93
N ARG A 65 -18.96 -8.35 -24.18
CA ARG A 65 -18.12 -9.24 -25.00
C ARG A 65 -16.70 -8.72 -25.26
N ARG A 66 -16.55 -7.41 -25.45
CA ARG A 66 -15.22 -6.80 -25.67
C ARG A 66 -14.36 -6.94 -24.41
N VAL A 67 -14.90 -6.53 -23.26
CA VAL A 67 -14.22 -6.63 -21.97
C VAL A 67 -13.89 -8.08 -21.63
N ALA A 68 -14.83 -9.00 -21.85
CA ALA A 68 -14.59 -10.43 -21.69
C ALA A 68 -13.51 -10.96 -22.63
N GLY A 69 -13.44 -10.44 -23.86
CA GLY A 69 -12.39 -10.78 -24.83
C GLY A 69 -11.00 -10.32 -24.39
N ASP A 70 -10.90 -9.16 -23.74
CA ASP A 70 -9.64 -8.65 -23.19
C ASP A 70 -9.23 -9.40 -21.91
N TRP A 71 -10.20 -9.78 -21.07
CA TRP A 71 -9.97 -10.50 -19.81
C TRP A 71 -9.68 -11.98 -19.96
N SER A 72 -10.36 -12.68 -20.87
CA SER A 72 -10.24 -14.13 -21.03
C SER A 72 -8.82 -14.65 -21.21
N PRO A 73 -7.90 -14.00 -21.97
CA PRO A 73 -6.52 -14.48 -22.09
C PRO A 73 -5.59 -14.01 -20.96
N SER A 74 -6.11 -13.28 -19.99
CA SER A 74 -5.30 -12.62 -18.97
C SER A 74 -4.84 -13.58 -17.86
N PRO A 75 -3.76 -13.27 -17.13
CA PRO A 75 -3.33 -14.07 -15.98
C PRO A 75 -4.37 -14.19 -14.87
N HIS A 76 -5.30 -13.22 -14.73
CA HIS A 76 -6.36 -13.31 -13.72
C HIS A 76 -7.43 -14.33 -14.10
N ALA A 77 -7.82 -14.38 -15.38
CA ALA A 77 -8.71 -15.43 -15.88
C ALA A 77 -8.09 -16.83 -15.68
N HIS A 78 -6.77 -16.91 -15.81
CA HIS A 78 -5.99 -18.14 -15.66
C HIS A 78 -5.31 -18.32 -14.31
N ALA A 79 -5.73 -17.58 -13.28
CA ALA A 79 -5.08 -17.65 -11.98
C ALA A 79 -5.17 -19.07 -11.38
N TYR A 80 -6.27 -19.77 -11.61
CA TYR A 80 -6.45 -21.12 -11.09
C TYR A 80 -5.83 -22.21 -11.95
N ASP A 81 -5.99 -22.17 -13.27
CA ASP A 81 -5.60 -23.26 -14.17
C ASP A 81 -4.16 -23.15 -14.71
N ASP A 82 -3.41 -22.15 -14.27
CA ASP A 82 -1.98 -22.04 -14.56
C ASP A 82 -1.23 -23.32 -14.12
N PRO A 83 -0.49 -23.98 -15.03
CA PRO A 83 0.19 -25.24 -14.71
C PRO A 83 1.23 -25.13 -13.60
N VAL A 84 1.94 -23.99 -13.50
CA VAL A 84 2.97 -23.78 -12.47
C VAL A 84 2.31 -23.63 -11.10
N PHE A 85 1.22 -22.88 -11.02
CA PHE A 85 0.40 -22.78 -9.82
C PHE A 85 -0.15 -24.15 -9.42
N GLN A 86 -0.74 -24.91 -10.35
CA GLN A 86 -1.33 -26.22 -10.05
C GLN A 86 -0.29 -27.21 -9.51
N GLU A 87 0.90 -27.27 -10.11
CA GLU A 87 2.00 -28.10 -9.62
C GLU A 87 2.39 -27.72 -8.19
N GLN A 88 2.60 -26.43 -7.93
CA GLN A 88 3.00 -25.93 -6.61
C GLN A 88 1.90 -26.14 -5.56
N TRP A 89 0.65 -25.85 -5.91
CA TRP A 89 -0.49 -25.99 -5.00
C TRP A 89 -0.71 -27.44 -4.60
N ILE A 90 -0.66 -28.38 -5.55
CA ILE A 90 -0.72 -29.82 -5.27
C ILE A 90 0.49 -30.28 -4.45
N GLY A 91 1.69 -29.81 -4.79
CA GLY A 91 2.93 -30.12 -4.06
C GLY A 91 2.88 -29.67 -2.59
N LEU A 92 2.19 -28.57 -2.30
CA LEU A 92 1.96 -28.05 -0.95
C LEU A 92 0.77 -28.71 -0.24
N GLY A 93 0.13 -29.72 -0.83
CA GLY A 93 -0.99 -30.46 -0.23
C GLY A 93 -2.36 -29.81 -0.43
N SER A 94 -2.53 -29.03 -1.51
CA SER A 94 -3.79 -28.38 -1.90
C SER A 94 -4.40 -27.51 -0.79
N GLN A 95 -3.57 -26.69 -0.15
CA GLN A 95 -4.01 -25.83 0.94
C GLN A 95 -5.03 -24.79 0.45
N ASN A 96 -6.12 -24.60 1.21
CA ASN A 96 -7.17 -23.64 0.84
C ASN A 96 -6.70 -22.18 0.89
N THR A 97 -5.61 -21.87 1.60
CA THR A 97 -5.04 -20.52 1.68
C THR A 97 -4.67 -19.97 0.31
N CYS A 98 -4.23 -20.83 -0.61
CA CYS A 98 -3.92 -20.46 -2.00
C CYS A 98 -5.17 -19.99 -2.76
N LEU A 99 -6.34 -20.55 -2.43
CA LEU A 99 -7.58 -20.25 -3.13
C LEU A 99 -8.11 -18.84 -2.81
N ALA A 100 -7.61 -18.18 -1.77
CA ALA A 100 -7.96 -16.81 -1.45
C ALA A 100 -7.64 -15.82 -2.61
N CYS A 101 -6.66 -16.16 -3.44
CA CYS A 101 -6.22 -15.31 -4.55
C CYS A 101 -6.40 -15.95 -5.93
N HIS A 102 -6.53 -17.27 -5.97
CA HIS A 102 -6.64 -18.03 -7.21
C HIS A 102 -8.09 -18.44 -7.51
N THR A 103 -9.07 -17.94 -6.76
CA THR A 103 -10.51 -18.15 -7.00
C THR A 103 -11.30 -16.87 -6.74
N THR A 104 -12.57 -16.86 -7.15
CA THR A 104 -13.49 -15.73 -6.96
C THR A 104 -14.35 -15.95 -5.72
N ASN A 105 -14.52 -14.91 -4.92
CA ASN A 105 -15.38 -14.90 -3.72
C ASN A 105 -15.05 -16.02 -2.72
N TYR A 106 -13.76 -16.30 -2.52
CA TYR A 106 -13.29 -17.26 -1.53
C TYR A 106 -13.68 -16.87 -0.10
N ILE A 107 -14.18 -17.85 0.66
CA ILE A 107 -14.61 -17.70 2.05
C ILE A 107 -13.66 -18.50 2.95
N SER A 108 -12.80 -17.81 3.71
CA SER A 108 -11.76 -18.44 4.53
C SER A 108 -12.29 -19.34 5.65
N SER A 109 -13.51 -19.12 6.13
CA SER A 109 -14.12 -19.92 7.21
C SER A 109 -14.66 -21.27 6.76
N THR A 110 -15.07 -21.40 5.49
CA THR A 110 -15.65 -22.63 4.92
C THR A 110 -14.74 -23.27 3.87
N GLY A 111 -13.82 -22.51 3.28
CA GLY A 111 -13.01 -22.94 2.13
C GLY A 111 -13.77 -22.93 0.81
N GLU A 112 -15.01 -22.44 0.79
CA GLU A 112 -15.84 -22.35 -0.41
C GLU A 112 -15.43 -21.14 -1.26
N TYR A 113 -15.65 -21.23 -2.57
CA TYR A 113 -15.47 -20.17 -3.54
C TYR A 113 -16.56 -20.28 -4.61
N GLU A 114 -16.82 -19.20 -5.34
CA GLU A 114 -17.89 -19.17 -6.35
C GLU A 114 -17.42 -19.75 -7.69
N THR A 115 -16.25 -19.33 -8.16
CA THR A 115 -15.66 -19.80 -9.43
C THR A 115 -14.15 -19.94 -9.32
N GLU A 116 -13.58 -20.84 -10.10
CA GLU A 116 -12.14 -20.92 -10.33
C GLU A 116 -11.64 -19.67 -11.08
N GLY A 117 -10.45 -19.20 -10.74
CA GLY A 117 -9.84 -17.99 -11.31
C GLY A 117 -10.38 -16.70 -10.71
N VAL A 118 -9.76 -15.58 -11.09
CA VAL A 118 -10.20 -14.23 -10.70
C VAL A 118 -11.16 -13.69 -11.76
N SER A 119 -12.44 -13.68 -11.44
CA SER A 119 -13.52 -13.37 -12.38
C SER A 119 -14.05 -11.93 -12.23
N CYS A 120 -15.10 -11.60 -13.01
CA CYS A 120 -15.72 -10.28 -13.01
C CYS A 120 -16.16 -9.85 -11.61
N LYS A 121 -16.73 -10.78 -10.83
CA LYS A 121 -17.25 -10.50 -9.48
C LYS A 121 -16.16 -10.21 -8.46
N SER A 122 -14.92 -10.67 -8.66
CA SER A 122 -13.81 -10.32 -7.78
C SER A 122 -13.63 -8.80 -7.69
N CYS A 123 -13.80 -8.11 -8.82
CA CYS A 123 -13.61 -6.66 -8.87
C CYS A 123 -14.90 -5.85 -8.88
N HIS A 124 -16.00 -6.37 -9.42
CA HIS A 124 -17.27 -5.64 -9.54
C HIS A 124 -18.31 -6.01 -8.47
N GLY A 125 -18.06 -7.05 -7.68
CA GLY A 125 -19.01 -7.55 -6.70
C GLY A 125 -20.27 -8.13 -7.35
N THR A 126 -21.38 -8.08 -6.62
CA THR A 126 -22.67 -8.60 -7.09
C THR A 126 -23.38 -7.58 -7.97
N VAL A 127 -23.77 -8.00 -9.17
CA VAL A 127 -24.46 -7.17 -10.15
C VAL A 127 -25.77 -7.84 -10.57
N THR A 128 -26.83 -7.07 -10.78
CA THR A 128 -28.17 -7.57 -11.18
C THR A 128 -28.48 -7.32 -12.65
N THR A 129 -29.45 -8.03 -13.21
CA THR A 129 -29.83 -7.94 -14.64
C THR A 129 -30.19 -6.54 -15.13
N ASN A 130 -30.61 -5.63 -14.25
CA ASN A 130 -31.06 -4.27 -14.59
C ASN A 130 -30.07 -3.19 -14.13
N HIS A 131 -28.79 -3.53 -13.95
CA HIS A 131 -27.78 -2.54 -13.60
C HIS A 131 -27.75 -1.40 -14.63
N PRO A 132 -27.50 -0.14 -14.20
CA PRO A 132 -27.48 0.99 -15.12
C PRO A 132 -26.48 0.83 -16.27
N ASP A 133 -26.73 1.51 -17.39
CA ASP A 133 -25.84 1.57 -18.57
C ASP A 133 -24.53 2.36 -18.32
N GLN A 134 -24.24 2.70 -17.06
CA GLN A 134 -22.99 3.35 -16.67
C GLN A 134 -21.87 2.32 -16.53
N VAL A 135 -20.63 2.81 -16.40
CA VAL A 135 -19.49 1.95 -16.06
C VAL A 135 -19.82 1.21 -14.76
N VAL A 136 -19.73 -0.13 -14.80
CA VAL A 136 -19.93 -0.96 -13.62
C VAL A 136 -18.84 -0.59 -12.62
N PRO A 137 -19.19 -0.11 -11.42
CA PRO A 137 -18.19 0.31 -10.45
C PRO A 137 -17.37 -0.90 -10.01
N THR A 138 -16.11 -0.65 -9.68
CA THR A 138 -15.28 -1.63 -9.00
C THR A 138 -15.41 -1.46 -7.47
N ILE A 139 -15.26 -2.55 -6.74
CA ILE A 139 -15.23 -2.59 -5.26
C ILE A 139 -13.80 -2.62 -4.71
N VAL A 140 -12.81 -2.38 -5.58
CA VAL A 140 -11.39 -2.62 -5.30
C VAL A 140 -10.62 -1.32 -5.25
N ASP A 141 -9.69 -1.25 -4.31
CA ASP A 141 -8.69 -0.21 -4.17
C ASP A 141 -7.28 -0.84 -4.22
N THR A 142 -6.23 -0.02 -4.07
CA THR A 142 -4.84 -0.50 -4.00
C THR A 142 -4.63 -1.59 -2.93
N TYR A 143 -5.36 -1.54 -1.81
CA TYR A 143 -5.25 -2.55 -0.75
C TYR A 143 -5.92 -3.87 -1.11
N TYR A 144 -7.02 -3.83 -1.86
CA TYR A 144 -7.67 -5.03 -2.38
C TYR A 144 -6.73 -5.77 -3.34
N CYS A 145 -6.10 -5.07 -4.30
CA CYS A 145 -5.10 -5.66 -5.20
C CYS A 145 -3.96 -6.33 -4.41
N GLY A 146 -3.46 -5.65 -3.38
CA GLY A 146 -2.39 -6.15 -2.54
C GLY A 146 -2.79 -7.15 -1.46
N SER A 147 -4.07 -7.53 -1.36
CA SER A 147 -4.48 -8.71 -0.59
C SER A 147 -3.91 -10.00 -1.20
N CYS A 148 -3.66 -9.98 -2.50
CA CYS A 148 -3.01 -11.05 -3.26
C CYS A 148 -1.60 -10.68 -3.73
N HIS A 149 -1.43 -9.48 -4.27
CA HIS A 149 -0.13 -8.97 -4.71
C HIS A 149 0.62 -8.30 -3.54
N THR A 150 0.88 -9.08 -2.49
CA THR A 150 1.42 -8.58 -1.21
C THR A 150 2.81 -7.97 -1.36
N THR A 151 3.70 -8.60 -2.14
CA THR A 151 5.05 -8.06 -2.43
C THR A 151 4.96 -6.75 -3.18
N THR A 152 4.17 -6.69 -4.25
CA THR A 152 3.97 -5.47 -5.04
C THR A 152 3.41 -4.34 -4.20
N LEU A 153 2.39 -4.60 -3.37
CA LEU A 153 1.85 -3.59 -2.48
C LEU A 153 2.88 -3.11 -1.44
N SER A 154 3.71 -4.02 -0.93
CA SER A 154 4.79 -3.67 0.00
C SER A 154 5.81 -2.74 -0.65
N GLU A 155 6.22 -3.03 -1.89
CA GLU A 155 7.11 -2.16 -2.67
C GLU A 155 6.46 -0.80 -2.96
N TRP A 156 5.23 -0.81 -3.47
CA TRP A 156 4.49 0.39 -3.89
C TRP A 156 4.29 1.40 -2.76
N ARG A 157 3.98 0.92 -1.54
CA ARG A 157 3.75 1.78 -0.35
C ARG A 157 4.91 2.70 -0.01
N SER A 158 6.13 2.37 -0.43
CA SER A 158 7.32 3.18 -0.17
C SER A 158 7.52 4.34 -1.16
N THR A 159 6.67 4.43 -2.19
CA THR A 159 6.88 5.32 -3.34
C THR A 159 6.23 6.69 -3.15
N GLY A 160 6.72 7.68 -3.93
CA GLY A 160 6.06 8.98 -4.05
C GLY A 160 4.68 8.90 -4.72
N HIS A 161 4.47 7.92 -5.61
CA HIS A 161 3.18 7.66 -6.25
C HIS A 161 2.11 7.25 -5.24
N ALA A 162 2.41 6.30 -4.35
CA ALA A 162 1.51 5.91 -3.27
C ALA A 162 1.18 7.09 -2.33
N SER A 163 2.14 7.97 -2.08
CA SER A 163 1.93 9.18 -1.26
C SER A 163 1.10 10.27 -1.96
N SER A 164 0.92 10.15 -3.27
CA SER A 164 0.20 11.09 -4.13
C SER A 164 -1.15 10.55 -4.61
N ASP A 165 -1.66 9.50 -3.96
CA ASP A 165 -2.96 8.88 -4.27
C ASP A 165 -3.04 8.31 -5.69
N VAL A 166 -1.90 7.83 -6.22
CA VAL A 166 -1.85 7.06 -7.47
C VAL A 166 -2.10 5.59 -7.13
N ASP A 167 -3.07 5.00 -7.79
CA ASP A 167 -3.52 3.61 -7.62
C ASP A 167 -3.00 2.71 -8.75
N CYS A 168 -3.10 1.39 -8.53
CA CYS A 168 -2.63 0.40 -9.52
C CYS A 168 -3.29 0.58 -10.91
N MET A 169 -4.56 0.99 -10.94
CA MET A 169 -5.34 1.15 -12.17
C MET A 169 -5.00 2.44 -12.95
N ASP A 170 -4.25 3.37 -12.35
CA ASP A 170 -3.74 4.55 -13.05
C ASP A 170 -2.61 4.20 -14.03
N CYS A 171 -2.05 3.00 -13.89
CA CYS A 171 -1.02 2.45 -14.76
C CYS A 171 -1.45 1.17 -15.46
N HIS A 172 -2.27 0.33 -14.83
CA HIS A 172 -2.69 -0.97 -15.35
C HIS A 172 -4.16 -1.03 -15.72
N ASN A 173 -4.45 -1.70 -16.82
CA ASN A 173 -5.81 -2.06 -17.20
C ASN A 173 -6.20 -3.41 -16.58
N PRO A 174 -7.14 -3.45 -15.61
CA PRO A 174 -7.48 -4.69 -14.90
C PRO A 174 -8.22 -5.72 -15.76
N HIS A 175 -8.80 -5.30 -16.89
CA HIS A 175 -9.42 -6.24 -17.82
C HIS A 175 -8.33 -6.99 -18.60
N SER A 176 -7.44 -6.25 -19.27
CA SER A 176 -6.40 -6.89 -20.10
C SER A 176 -5.17 -7.36 -19.33
N GLN A 177 -4.99 -6.92 -18.08
CA GLN A 177 -3.80 -7.11 -17.27
C GLN A 177 -2.52 -6.54 -17.90
N LYS A 178 -2.67 -5.56 -18.79
CA LYS A 178 -1.58 -4.83 -19.44
C LYS A 178 -1.46 -3.42 -18.89
N PRO A 179 -0.32 -2.74 -19.09
CA PRO A 179 -0.24 -1.30 -18.87
C PRO A 179 -1.27 -0.55 -19.74
N LEU A 180 -1.66 0.66 -19.32
CA LEU A 180 -2.60 1.51 -20.06
C LEU A 180 -2.03 2.03 -21.39
N PHE A 181 -0.70 2.06 -21.51
CA PHE A 181 0.03 2.47 -22.70
C PHE A 181 0.89 1.30 -23.20
N ASP A 182 0.99 1.13 -24.52
CA ASP A 182 1.84 0.09 -25.12
C ASP A 182 3.33 0.39 -24.87
N ASP A 183 3.70 1.68 -24.88
CA ASP A 183 5.03 2.15 -24.53
C ASP A 183 5.07 2.53 -23.03
N PRO A 184 5.93 1.87 -22.21
CA PRO A 184 6.10 2.21 -20.80
C PRO A 184 6.55 3.65 -20.55
N ASP A 185 7.28 4.27 -21.48
CA ASP A 185 7.77 5.64 -21.32
C ASP A 185 6.62 6.64 -21.46
N ASP A 186 5.71 6.41 -22.41
CA ASP A 186 4.51 7.24 -22.59
C ASP A 186 3.64 7.24 -21.33
N LEU A 187 3.53 6.10 -20.64
CA LEU A 187 2.83 6.00 -19.36
C LEU A 187 3.41 6.95 -18.31
N CYS A 188 4.74 6.97 -18.15
CA CYS A 188 5.42 7.84 -17.20
C CYS A 188 5.33 9.32 -17.62
N ILE A 189 5.56 9.60 -18.91
CA ILE A 189 5.58 10.97 -19.45
C ILE A 189 4.20 11.62 -19.37
N ASN A 190 3.11 10.85 -19.44
CA ASN A 190 1.75 11.37 -19.31
C ASN A 190 1.54 12.25 -18.05
N CYS A 191 2.27 11.95 -16.96
CA CYS A 191 2.28 12.76 -15.73
C CYS A 191 3.58 13.56 -15.54
N HIS A 192 4.73 13.02 -15.96
CA HIS A 192 6.04 13.62 -15.67
C HIS A 192 6.57 14.60 -16.72
N LYS A 193 5.85 14.82 -17.82
CA LYS A 193 6.27 15.64 -18.97
C LYS A 193 7.02 16.92 -18.61
N ASP A 194 6.49 17.72 -17.69
CA ASP A 194 7.03 19.04 -17.35
C ASP A 194 8.26 18.97 -16.43
N SER A 195 8.48 17.82 -15.77
CA SER A 195 9.62 17.59 -14.87
C SER A 195 10.84 16.98 -15.58
N MET A 196 10.69 16.52 -16.82
CA MET A 196 11.73 15.76 -17.52
C MET A 196 12.77 16.65 -18.21
N GLY A 197 12.43 17.89 -18.62
CA GLY A 197 13.42 18.86 -19.13
C GLY A 197 14.41 18.26 -20.14
N ASP A 198 15.71 18.41 -19.86
CA ASP A 198 16.80 17.91 -20.72
C ASP A 198 17.01 16.37 -20.64
N TYR A 199 16.37 15.66 -19.70
CA TYR A 199 16.54 14.21 -19.50
C TYR A 199 16.15 13.40 -20.74
N LEU A 200 15.13 13.85 -21.48
CA LEU A 200 14.72 13.22 -22.74
C LEU A 200 15.82 13.25 -23.82
N ASN A 201 16.87 14.06 -23.62
CA ASN A 201 18.02 14.13 -24.53
C ASN A 201 19.24 13.36 -23.98
N ASN A 202 19.14 12.60 -22.88
CA ASN A 202 20.28 11.86 -22.36
C ASN A 202 20.66 10.67 -23.28
N LEU A 203 21.88 10.15 -23.12
CA LEU A 203 22.36 9.03 -23.93
C LEU A 203 21.60 7.72 -23.70
N HIS A 204 21.02 7.48 -22.51
CA HIS A 204 20.24 6.27 -22.25
C HIS A 204 18.96 6.25 -23.09
N VAL A 205 18.20 7.35 -23.08
CA VAL A 205 16.99 7.51 -23.90
C VAL A 205 17.32 7.44 -25.39
N GLN A 206 18.44 8.04 -25.83
CA GLN A 206 18.92 7.94 -27.22
C GLN A 206 19.37 6.53 -27.63
N GLN A 207 19.56 5.62 -26.69
CA GLN A 207 19.91 4.22 -26.92
C GLN A 207 18.74 3.28 -26.59
N ASP A 208 17.51 3.81 -26.60
CA ASP A 208 16.28 3.06 -26.33
C ASP A 208 16.26 2.40 -24.94
N ILE A 209 16.96 2.99 -23.95
CA ILE A 209 16.87 2.59 -22.54
C ILE A 209 15.82 3.49 -21.88
N GLY A 210 14.66 2.91 -21.61
CA GLY A 210 13.47 3.58 -21.10
C GLY A 210 13.44 3.73 -19.58
N CYS A 211 12.37 4.33 -19.10
CA CYS A 211 12.16 4.67 -17.69
C CYS A 211 12.22 3.42 -16.81
N VAL A 212 11.54 2.35 -17.23
CA VAL A 212 11.40 1.11 -16.46
C VAL A 212 12.69 0.29 -16.39
N ASP A 213 13.60 0.47 -17.35
CA ASP A 213 14.89 -0.24 -17.38
C ASP A 213 15.81 0.18 -16.23
N CYS A 214 15.58 1.36 -15.66
CA CYS A 214 16.29 1.82 -14.48
C CYS A 214 15.37 1.88 -13.25
N HIS A 215 14.21 2.52 -13.39
CA HIS A 215 13.35 2.79 -12.24
C HIS A 215 12.62 1.53 -11.77
N ALA A 216 12.16 0.67 -12.68
CA ALA A 216 11.36 -0.51 -12.35
C ALA A 216 12.07 -1.83 -12.72
N LEU A 217 13.40 -1.82 -12.77
CA LEU A 217 14.19 -3.00 -13.14
C LEU A 217 13.96 -4.13 -12.13
N VAL A 218 13.52 -5.28 -12.64
CA VAL A 218 13.44 -6.51 -11.86
C VAL A 218 14.65 -7.37 -12.18
N ILE A 219 15.48 -7.62 -11.16
CA ILE A 219 16.55 -8.61 -11.22
C ILE A 219 16.02 -9.85 -10.48
N PRO A 220 15.51 -10.86 -11.20
CA PRO A 220 14.99 -12.05 -10.56
C PRO A 220 16.12 -12.80 -9.85
N PRO A 221 15.88 -13.36 -8.66
CA PRO A 221 16.87 -14.20 -7.99
C PRO A 221 17.08 -15.52 -8.77
N ASP A 222 18.32 -16.01 -8.83
CA ASP A 222 18.69 -17.28 -9.48
C ASP A 222 17.91 -18.48 -8.97
N VAL A 223 17.56 -18.43 -7.68
CA VAL A 223 16.76 -19.43 -7.00
C VAL A 223 15.55 -18.72 -6.43
N ALA A 224 14.35 -19.20 -6.79
CA ALA A 224 13.11 -18.69 -6.21
C ALA A 224 13.18 -18.80 -4.67
N PRO A 225 12.93 -17.71 -3.93
CA PRO A 225 12.93 -17.73 -2.48
C PRO A 225 11.90 -18.72 -1.93
N GLU A 226 12.23 -19.41 -0.83
CA GLU A 226 11.29 -20.36 -0.19
C GLU A 226 10.00 -19.68 0.29
N ASP A 227 10.06 -18.39 0.61
CA ASP A 227 8.90 -17.58 1.01
C ASP A 227 8.11 -17.02 -0.20
N GLY A 228 8.57 -17.25 -1.42
CA GLY A 228 7.93 -16.78 -2.66
C GLY A 228 8.02 -15.27 -2.87
N ILE A 229 8.78 -14.54 -2.05
CA ILE A 229 8.88 -13.07 -2.14
C ILE A 229 9.89 -12.73 -3.24
N VAL A 230 9.39 -12.45 -4.44
CA VAL A 230 10.19 -11.99 -5.57
C VAL A 230 10.00 -10.49 -5.80
N PRO A 231 11.06 -9.71 -6.06
CA PRO A 231 10.93 -8.31 -6.40
C PRO A 231 10.04 -8.11 -7.63
N THR A 232 9.21 -7.06 -7.61
CA THR A 232 8.28 -6.78 -8.72
C THR A 232 8.57 -5.46 -9.42
N GLY A 233 9.58 -4.72 -8.97
CA GLY A 233 10.00 -3.46 -9.60
C GLY A 233 9.11 -2.25 -9.25
N HIS A 234 8.09 -2.45 -8.42
CA HIS A 234 7.09 -1.42 -8.10
C HIS A 234 7.53 -0.50 -6.95
N GLY A 235 8.77 -0.61 -6.49
CA GLY A 235 9.39 0.31 -5.54
C GLY A 235 10.08 1.50 -6.22
N PHE A 236 10.15 1.51 -7.55
CA PHE A 236 10.79 2.56 -8.38
C PHE A 236 12.20 2.97 -7.92
N THR A 237 12.91 2.05 -7.28
CA THR A 237 14.17 2.33 -6.58
C THR A 237 15.35 1.97 -7.47
N ILE A 238 16.19 2.96 -7.77
CA ILE A 238 17.46 2.75 -8.45
C ILE A 238 18.52 2.42 -7.39
N SER A 239 19.15 1.26 -7.52
CA SER A 239 20.29 0.86 -6.71
C SER A 239 21.55 0.74 -7.58
N PRO A 240 22.75 0.58 -6.98
CA PRO A 240 23.95 0.27 -7.77
C PRO A 240 23.80 -1.00 -8.62
N GLN A 241 22.96 -1.96 -8.22
CA GLN A 241 22.70 -3.17 -9.01
C GLN A 241 22.00 -2.84 -10.35
N THR A 242 21.14 -1.82 -10.38
CA THR A 242 20.51 -1.34 -11.61
C THR A 242 21.56 -0.96 -12.65
N CYS A 243 22.60 -0.22 -12.24
CA CYS A 243 23.67 0.20 -13.14
C CYS A 243 24.57 -0.98 -13.54
N VAL A 244 24.90 -1.87 -12.59
CA VAL A 244 25.73 -3.06 -12.84
C VAL A 244 25.06 -4.02 -13.81
N ALA A 245 23.73 -4.00 -13.95
CA ALA A 245 23.02 -4.81 -14.94
C ALA A 245 23.47 -4.52 -16.39
N CYS A 246 23.98 -3.32 -16.68
CA CYS A 246 24.55 -3.00 -17.99
C CYS A 246 26.05 -2.66 -17.93
N HIS A 247 26.50 -2.08 -16.81
CA HIS A 247 27.87 -1.57 -16.64
C HIS A 247 28.73 -2.48 -15.74
N THR A 248 28.69 -3.80 -15.94
CA THR A 248 29.44 -4.78 -15.12
C THR A 248 30.93 -4.46 -15.04
N ASP A 249 31.54 -4.08 -16.17
CA ASP A 249 32.99 -3.86 -16.28
C ASP A 249 33.39 -2.44 -15.88
N ALA A 250 32.55 -1.44 -16.19
CA ALA A 250 32.84 -0.03 -15.92
C ALA A 250 32.74 0.32 -14.43
N LEU A 251 31.95 -0.42 -13.65
CA LEU A 251 31.79 -0.22 -12.21
C LEU A 251 32.73 -1.09 -11.36
N HIS A 252 33.69 -1.79 -11.98
CA HIS A 252 34.59 -2.75 -11.32
C HIS A 252 33.85 -3.74 -10.41
N ALA A 253 32.62 -4.13 -10.76
CA ALA A 253 31.81 -4.99 -9.91
C ALA A 253 32.48 -6.36 -9.71
N GLY A 254 33.28 -6.83 -10.69
CA GLY A 254 34.00 -8.09 -10.59
C GLY A 254 33.10 -9.33 -10.66
N PHE A 255 31.80 -9.12 -10.92
CA PHE A 255 30.80 -10.15 -11.14
C PHE A 255 29.74 -9.64 -12.14
N THR A 256 29.16 -10.55 -12.93
CA THR A 256 28.01 -10.28 -13.79
C THR A 256 26.73 -10.58 -13.04
N LEU A 257 25.69 -9.77 -13.22
CA LEU A 257 24.36 -10.14 -12.73
C LEU A 257 23.77 -11.25 -13.63
N PRO A 258 23.15 -12.29 -13.04
CA PRO A 258 22.50 -13.34 -13.80
C PRO A 258 21.41 -12.77 -14.73
N GLY A 259 21.39 -13.21 -15.99
CA GLY A 259 20.53 -12.68 -17.06
C GLY A 259 21.04 -11.39 -17.72
N TYR A 260 22.12 -10.82 -17.22
CA TYR A 260 22.71 -9.55 -17.67
C TYR A 260 24.20 -9.71 -18.04
N GLU A 261 24.63 -10.93 -18.35
CA GLU A 261 26.02 -11.28 -18.64
C GLU A 261 26.55 -10.60 -19.91
N ASN A 262 25.63 -10.18 -20.79
CA ASN A 262 25.95 -9.45 -22.02
C ASN A 262 25.97 -7.92 -21.85
N GLY A 263 25.58 -7.37 -20.69
CA GLY A 263 25.47 -5.92 -20.48
C GLY A 263 26.76 -5.17 -20.84
N ALA A 264 27.91 -5.73 -20.45
CA ALA A 264 29.23 -5.18 -20.78
C ALA A 264 29.61 -5.21 -22.27
N ALA A 265 29.06 -6.13 -23.07
CA ALA A 265 29.45 -6.29 -24.46
C ALA A 265 28.96 -5.12 -25.34
N ASN A 266 27.83 -4.50 -25.00
CA ASN A 266 27.24 -3.42 -25.79
C ASN A 266 27.78 -2.03 -25.43
N ALA A 267 28.19 -1.79 -24.16
CA ALA A 267 28.75 -0.52 -23.74
C ALA A 267 30.08 -0.15 -24.41
N ASN A 268 30.87 -1.15 -24.82
CA ASN A 268 32.17 -0.94 -25.49
C ASN A 268 32.09 -0.76 -27.01
N THR A 269 30.93 -0.96 -27.64
CA THR A 269 30.81 -0.80 -29.10
C THR A 269 30.77 0.66 -29.55
N PHE A 270 30.48 1.60 -28.65
CA PHE A 270 30.40 3.03 -28.98
C PHE A 270 31.75 3.76 -28.91
N HIS A 271 32.78 3.18 -28.27
CA HIS A 271 34.10 3.83 -28.16
C HIS A 271 35.03 3.55 -29.35
N THR A 272 34.54 2.89 -30.42
CA THR A 272 35.31 2.60 -31.64
C THR A 272 34.90 3.46 -32.84
N SER A 273 34.33 4.64 -32.61
CA SER A 273 34.24 5.65 -33.67
C SER A 273 34.90 6.95 -33.22
N THR A 274 35.97 7.29 -33.95
CA THR A 274 36.77 8.52 -33.93
C THR A 274 37.70 8.70 -32.74
N GLU A 275 38.92 8.19 -32.90
CA GLU A 275 40.13 8.77 -32.31
C GLU A 275 40.25 10.24 -32.77
N GLU A 276 39.94 11.19 -31.89
CA GLU A 276 40.61 12.48 -31.87
C GLU A 276 41.15 12.71 -30.46
N GLU A 277 42.48 12.77 -30.37
CA GLU A 277 43.24 13.11 -29.17
C GLU A 277 42.90 14.54 -28.72
N GLY A 278 41.90 14.66 -27.85
CA GLY A 278 41.59 15.87 -27.10
C GLY A 278 42.01 15.70 -25.64
N SER A 279 43.14 16.27 -25.26
CA SER A 279 43.62 16.31 -23.88
C SER A 279 42.64 17.06 -22.96
N THR A 280 41.91 16.36 -22.10
CA THR A 280 41.24 16.97 -20.94
C THR A 280 42.09 16.77 -19.69
N GLU A 281 42.99 17.72 -19.44
CA GLU A 281 43.45 18.01 -18.08
C GLU A 281 42.25 18.48 -17.26
N GLY A 282 41.89 17.76 -16.19
CA GLY A 282 40.94 18.29 -15.20
C GLY A 282 39.92 17.33 -14.61
N ALA A 283 40.32 16.14 -14.18
CA ALA A 283 39.63 15.44 -13.09
C ALA A 283 40.65 14.64 -12.30
N GLN A 284 41.11 15.19 -11.17
CA GLN A 284 41.91 14.41 -10.23
C GLN A 284 41.00 13.39 -9.55
N PRO A 285 41.34 12.09 -9.57
CA PRO A 285 40.64 11.10 -8.78
C PRO A 285 40.71 11.49 -7.31
N LEU A 286 39.58 11.46 -6.61
CA LEU A 286 39.56 11.45 -5.16
C LEU A 286 40.34 10.20 -4.74
N THR A 287 41.54 10.39 -4.20
CA THR A 287 42.32 9.32 -3.60
C THR A 287 41.58 8.88 -2.35
N ASP A 288 40.94 7.71 -2.43
CA ASP A 288 40.48 6.99 -1.26
C ASP A 288 41.66 6.83 -0.31
N THR A 289 41.49 7.32 0.92
CA THR A 289 42.44 7.01 2.00
C THR A 289 42.43 5.50 2.22
N ASP A 290 43.54 4.85 1.84
CA ASP A 290 43.92 3.44 2.02
C ASP A 290 43.91 2.99 3.50
N GLN A 291 42.75 2.98 4.15
CA GLN A 291 42.59 2.47 5.51
C GLN A 291 41.52 1.37 5.63
N ALA A 292 40.68 1.15 4.60
CA ALA A 292 39.58 0.18 4.68
C ALA A 292 39.85 -1.16 3.95
N SER A 293 40.90 -1.26 3.14
CA SER A 293 41.13 -2.42 2.25
C SER A 293 41.93 -3.58 2.86
N ASN A 294 42.36 -3.50 4.12
CA ASN A 294 43.16 -4.56 4.79
C ASN A 294 42.59 -5.06 6.12
N LEU A 295 41.26 -5.06 6.26
CA LEU A 295 40.60 -5.63 7.44
C LEU A 295 40.30 -7.12 7.23
N THR A 296 40.79 -7.97 8.14
CA THR A 296 40.42 -9.40 8.20
C THR A 296 38.92 -9.55 8.47
N ASP A 297 38.34 -10.71 8.13
CA ASP A 297 36.89 -10.94 8.31
C ASP A 297 36.42 -10.69 9.75
N SER A 298 37.26 -11.01 10.74
CA SER A 298 37.00 -10.72 12.15
C SER A 298 36.95 -9.21 12.47
N GLN A 299 37.79 -8.41 11.81
CA GLN A 299 37.80 -6.96 11.97
C GLN A 299 36.59 -6.31 11.28
N ARG A 300 36.16 -6.85 10.14
CA ARG A 300 34.92 -6.41 9.46
C ARG A 300 33.69 -6.65 10.33
N ILE A 301 33.58 -7.83 10.94
CA ILE A 301 32.49 -8.14 11.88
C ILE A 301 32.52 -7.16 13.06
N GLN A 302 33.69 -6.90 13.63
CA GLN A 302 33.81 -5.98 14.76
C GLN A 302 33.46 -4.53 14.37
N THR A 303 33.83 -4.08 13.17
CA THR A 303 33.43 -2.76 12.65
C THR A 303 31.93 -2.70 12.43
N LEU A 304 31.31 -3.74 11.84
CA LEU A 304 29.86 -3.80 11.63
C LEU A 304 29.10 -3.83 12.95
N GLU A 305 29.56 -4.59 13.95
CA GLU A 305 28.99 -4.62 15.29
C GLU A 305 29.11 -3.26 15.99
N THR A 306 30.24 -2.56 15.81
CA THR A 306 30.46 -1.23 16.39
C THR A 306 29.55 -0.19 15.72
N THR A 307 29.38 -0.25 14.39
CA THR A 307 28.47 0.62 13.65
C THR A 307 27.02 0.35 14.03
N LEU A 308 26.61 -0.92 14.16
CA LEU A 308 25.27 -1.32 14.63
C LEU A 308 25.02 -0.92 16.09
N ALA A 309 26.03 -1.03 16.96
CA ALA A 309 25.91 -0.57 18.35
C ALA A 309 25.76 0.95 18.42
N SER A 310 26.51 1.70 17.59
CA SER A 310 26.41 3.16 17.54
C SER A 310 25.06 3.66 17.02
N SER A 311 24.49 3.00 16.00
CA SER A 311 23.19 3.37 15.44
C SER A 311 22.05 3.08 16.41
N ARG A 312 22.12 1.96 17.15
CA ARG A 312 21.16 1.64 18.23
C ARG A 312 21.22 2.65 19.37
N VAL A 313 22.41 3.09 19.78
CA VAL A 313 22.56 4.11 20.84
C VAL A 313 22.02 5.47 20.39
N SER A 314 22.28 5.87 19.14
CA SER A 314 21.75 7.12 18.57
C SER A 314 20.21 7.12 18.55
N ASN A 315 19.60 6.04 18.08
CA ASN A 315 18.13 5.91 18.03
C ASN A 315 17.50 5.91 19.44
N LEU A 316 18.14 5.27 20.41
CA LEU A 316 17.67 5.28 21.80
C LEU A 316 17.74 6.69 22.41
N PHE A 317 18.80 7.44 22.13
CA PHE A 317 18.97 8.81 22.61
C PHE A 317 17.96 9.77 21.98
N GLN A 318 17.73 9.64 20.66
CA GLN A 318 16.69 10.42 19.96
C GLN A 318 15.29 10.12 20.50
N GLY A 319 14.96 8.84 20.72
CA GLY A 319 13.69 8.43 21.33
C GLY A 319 13.51 8.98 22.75
N ALA A 320 14.57 8.96 23.58
CA ALA A 320 14.54 9.50 24.93
C ALA A 320 14.34 11.03 24.94
N MET A 321 15.00 11.76 24.04
CA MET A 321 14.85 13.20 23.89
C MET A 321 13.43 13.59 23.46
N ILE A 322 12.88 12.91 22.44
CA ILE A 322 11.50 13.14 21.98
C ILE A 322 10.51 12.82 23.11
N GLY A 323 10.70 11.69 23.81
CA GLY A 323 9.87 11.30 24.95
C GLY A 323 9.89 12.32 26.09
N LEU A 324 11.05 12.90 26.42
CA LEU A 324 11.18 13.94 27.43
C LEU A 324 10.48 15.24 27.03
N VAL A 325 10.61 15.65 25.77
CA VAL A 325 9.96 16.87 25.26
C VAL A 325 8.44 16.72 25.25
N LEU A 326 7.93 15.61 24.72
CA LEU A 326 6.48 15.34 24.66
C LEU A 326 5.88 15.09 26.05
N GLY A 327 6.57 14.33 26.90
CA GLY A 327 6.13 14.09 28.28
C GLY A 327 6.14 15.37 29.13
N GLY A 328 7.20 16.18 29.02
CA GLY A 328 7.34 17.44 29.74
C GLY A 328 6.30 18.47 29.32
N SER A 329 6.06 18.63 28.01
CA SER A 329 5.04 19.54 27.47
C SER A 329 3.63 19.11 27.87
N THR A 330 3.33 17.81 27.85
CA THR A 330 2.03 17.28 28.32
C THR A 330 1.83 17.53 29.82
N ALA A 331 2.85 17.24 30.65
CA ALA A 331 2.79 17.48 32.09
C ALA A 331 2.62 18.96 32.43
N TRP A 332 3.26 19.85 31.67
CA TRP A 332 3.12 21.30 31.83
C TRP A 332 1.70 21.77 31.49
N PHE A 333 1.11 21.33 30.37
CA PHE A 333 -0.26 21.66 30.00
C PHE A 333 -1.29 21.17 31.02
N VAL A 334 -1.15 19.91 31.48
CA VAL A 334 -2.03 19.35 32.52
C VAL A 334 -1.88 20.13 33.82
N GLY A 335 -0.65 20.46 34.21
CA GLY A 335 -0.37 21.28 35.39
C GLY A 335 -1.03 22.66 35.31
N GLN A 336 -0.92 23.35 34.18
CA GLN A 336 -1.51 24.68 33.99
C GLN A 336 -3.04 24.65 34.04
N ASN A 337 -3.65 23.59 33.47
CA ASN A 337 -5.11 23.43 33.46
C ASN A 337 -5.67 23.08 34.87
N LEU A 338 -4.88 22.38 35.70
CA LEU A 338 -5.23 22.12 37.09
C LEU A 338 -5.14 23.36 37.98
N HIS A 339 -4.13 24.22 37.78
CA HIS A 339 -3.98 25.48 38.51
C HIS A 339 -4.99 26.56 38.08
N GLY A 340 -5.47 26.52 36.83
CA GLY A 340 -6.55 27.38 36.35
C GLY A 340 -7.89 27.10 37.05
N ARG A 341 -8.16 25.83 37.38
CA ARG A 341 -9.41 25.40 38.05
C ARG A 341 -9.43 25.61 39.56
N SER A 342 -8.29 25.92 40.20
CA SER A 342 -8.23 26.19 41.64
C SER A 342 -8.40 27.67 42.01
N ASN A 343 -8.54 28.56 41.02
CA ASN A 343 -8.68 30.02 41.19
C ASN A 343 -10.06 30.56 40.76
N GLU A 344 -11.06 29.69 40.57
CA GLU A 344 -12.49 30.03 40.42
C GLU A 344 -13.30 29.50 41.62
#